data_AF-A0A7C5NCT7-F1
#
_entry.id   AF-A0A7C5NCT7-F1
#
_cell.length_a   1.000
_cell.length_b   1.000
_cell.length_c   1.000
_cell.angle_alpha   90.00
_cell.angle_beta   90.00
_cell.angle_gamma   90.00
#
_symmetry.space_group_name_H-M   'P 1'
#
loop_
_entity.id
_entity.type
_entity.pdbx_description
1 polymer ?
#
loop_
_entity_poly.entity_id
_entity_poly.type
_entity_poly.pdbx_seq_one_letter_code
_entity_poly.pdbx_strand_id
1 'polypeptide(L)'
;MQVQTIVNRALRRSAPPPSGLQEPPVLSGSLPVVGHTVQFVRSAIELLGRAQRELGEVVALDVGGRRMVAMFGPEAHEAVFRAPDRQLNPKEAYKIMTPVFGEGMVYDAPDNIMTEQLKMLLPALKDKRMRTYGETILSEVLDSMKDWGREGVFDLVEYCRVLTNFTSSACLLGHEFRHGMTDEFAAVYHDMERG
;
A
#
# COMPACT_ATOMS: atom_id res chain seq x y z
N MET A 1 37.36 5.63 6.79
CA MET A 1 36.36 5.57 7.89
C MET A 1 34.96 5.12 7.43
N GLN A 2 34.84 4.24 6.41
CA GLN A 2 33.54 3.77 5.89
C GLN A 2 33.38 2.24 5.92
N VAL A 3 34.50 1.49 5.85
CA VAL A 3 34.48 0.01 5.83
C VAL A 3 34.03 -0.56 7.19
N GLN A 4 34.51 -0.01 8.31
CA GLN A 4 34.12 -0.47 9.65
C GLN A 4 32.63 -0.25 9.94
N THR A 5 32.02 0.81 9.42
CA THR A 5 30.59 1.09 9.61
C THR A 5 29.71 0.12 8.82
N ILE A 6 30.12 -0.25 7.60
CA ILE A 6 29.44 -1.25 6.77
C ILE A 6 29.56 -2.64 7.40
N VAL A 7 30.76 -3.00 7.86
CA VAL A 7 31.04 -4.26 8.55
C VAL A 7 30.26 -4.34 9.87
N ASN A 8 30.21 -3.27 10.67
CA ASN A 8 29.43 -3.24 11.91
C ASN A 8 27.90 -3.27 11.67
N ARG A 9 27.42 -2.75 10.54
CA ARG A 9 26.00 -2.82 10.16
C ARG A 9 25.61 -4.22 9.66
N ALA A 10 26.52 -4.90 8.94
CA ALA A 10 26.38 -6.30 8.53
C ALA A 10 26.55 -7.28 9.70
N LEU A 11 27.32 -6.90 10.73
CA LEU A 11 27.59 -7.69 11.94
C LEU A 11 26.70 -7.30 13.14
N ARG A 12 25.67 -6.46 12.97
CA ARG A 12 24.66 -6.25 14.01
C ARG A 12 23.88 -7.56 14.18
N ARG A 13 24.42 -8.45 15.02
CA ARG A 13 23.64 -9.52 15.64
C ARG A 13 22.45 -8.86 16.30
N SER A 14 21.26 -9.26 15.87
CA SER A 14 20.03 -8.94 16.58
C SER A 14 20.23 -9.29 18.05
N ALA A 15 19.71 -8.46 18.95
CA ALA A 15 19.69 -8.81 20.36
C ALA A 15 18.98 -10.17 20.51
N PRO A 16 19.49 -11.09 21.34
CA PRO A 16 18.83 -12.38 21.55
C PRO A 16 17.38 -12.15 21.99
N PRO A 17 16.45 -13.03 21.60
CA PRO A 17 15.06 -12.88 21.98
C PRO A 17 14.91 -12.83 23.51
N PRO A 18 13.97 -12.04 24.04
CA PRO A 18 13.67 -12.03 25.47
C PRO A 18 13.40 -13.45 25.99
N SER A 19 13.71 -13.68 27.27
CA SER A 19 13.53 -14.98 27.91
C SER A 19 12.10 -15.51 27.74
N GLY A 20 11.97 -16.70 27.16
CA GLY A 20 10.67 -17.34 26.89
C GLY A 20 10.11 -17.09 25.49
N LEU A 21 10.77 -16.28 24.66
CA LEU A 21 10.41 -16.07 23.26
C LEU A 21 11.41 -16.75 22.32
N GLN A 22 10.92 -17.15 21.15
CA GLN A 22 11.74 -17.72 20.07
C GLN A 22 11.73 -16.77 18.87
N GLU A 23 12.83 -16.75 18.13
CA GLU A 23 12.86 -16.06 16.84
C GLU A 23 11.95 -16.79 15.83
N PRO A 24 11.32 -16.05 14.91
CA PRO A 24 10.50 -16.67 13.88
C PRO A 24 11.36 -17.53 12.95
N PRO A 25 10.86 -18.69 12.49
CA PRO A 25 11.58 -19.56 11.57
C PRO A 25 11.87 -18.82 10.26
N VAL A 26 13.09 -18.97 9.74
CA VAL A 26 13.52 -18.31 8.50
C VAL A 26 13.25 -19.23 7.32
N LEU A 27 12.62 -18.69 6.26
CA LEU A 27 12.36 -19.44 5.05
C LEU A 27 13.68 -19.92 4.41
N SER A 28 13.64 -21.14 3.89
CA SER A 28 14.75 -21.73 3.15
C SER A 28 14.90 -21.12 1.76
N GLY A 29 16.09 -21.28 1.16
CA GLY A 29 16.36 -20.85 -0.21
C GLY A 29 16.76 -19.38 -0.35
N SER A 30 17.31 -18.77 0.70
CA SER A 30 17.95 -17.45 0.61
C SER A 30 19.26 -17.55 -0.20
N LEU A 31 19.49 -16.58 -1.08
CA LEU A 31 20.74 -16.44 -1.81
C LEU A 31 21.74 -15.58 -1.01
N PRO A 32 23.06 -15.83 -1.13
CA PRO A 32 24.07 -14.95 -0.56
C PRO A 32 23.86 -13.50 -1.04
N VAL A 33 24.02 -12.54 -0.12
CA VAL A 33 23.89 -11.08 -0.36
C VAL A 33 22.46 -10.59 -0.63
N VAL A 34 21.70 -11.23 -1.51
CA VAL A 34 20.37 -10.76 -1.94
C VAL A 34 19.20 -11.41 -1.22
N GLY A 35 19.44 -12.45 -0.41
CA GLY A 35 18.40 -13.14 0.34
C GLY A 35 17.33 -13.74 -0.58
N HIS A 36 16.08 -13.44 -0.27
CA HIS A 36 14.87 -13.83 -1.01
C HIS A 36 14.41 -12.76 -2.01
N THR A 37 15.16 -11.66 -2.19
CA THR A 37 14.74 -10.51 -3.01
C THR A 37 14.37 -10.89 -4.45
N VAL A 38 15.15 -11.76 -5.08
CA VAL A 38 14.88 -12.21 -6.47
C VAL A 38 13.56 -12.96 -6.56
N GLN A 39 13.27 -13.83 -5.58
CA GLN A 39 12.01 -14.57 -5.53
C GLN A 39 10.83 -13.63 -5.25
N PHE A 40 11.04 -12.64 -4.38
CA PHE A 40 10.03 -11.64 -4.03
C PHE A 40 9.65 -10.77 -5.24
N VAL A 41 10.64 -10.26 -5.99
CA VAL A 41 10.40 -9.44 -7.19
C VAL A 41 9.76 -10.25 -8.31
N ARG A 42 10.14 -11.53 -8.45
CA ARG A 42 9.55 -12.42 -9.47
C ARG A 42 8.09 -12.75 -9.16
N SER A 43 7.78 -13.13 -7.93
CA SER A 43 6.41 -13.38 -7.47
C SER A 43 6.35 -13.37 -5.95
N ALA A 44 5.95 -12.23 -5.38
CA ALA A 44 5.74 -12.10 -3.94
C ALA A 44 4.65 -13.06 -3.45
N ILE A 45 3.59 -13.28 -4.24
CA ILE A 45 2.48 -14.17 -3.91
C ILE A 45 2.97 -15.62 -3.77
N GLU A 46 3.77 -16.11 -4.72
CA GLU A 46 4.30 -17.47 -4.65
C GLU A 46 5.26 -17.65 -3.46
N LEU A 47 6.13 -16.67 -3.22
CA LEU A 47 7.08 -16.70 -2.11
C LEU A 47 6.36 -16.71 -0.76
N LEU A 48 5.39 -15.81 -0.54
CA LEU A 48 4.61 -15.74 0.69
C LEU A 48 3.73 -16.98 0.87
N GLY A 49 3.12 -17.47 -0.21
CA GLY A 49 2.36 -18.72 -0.18
C GLY A 49 3.23 -19.92 0.16
N ARG A 50 4.48 -19.97 -0.31
CA ARG A 50 5.45 -21.00 0.10
C ARG A 50 5.81 -20.85 1.58
N ALA A 51 6.10 -19.63 2.02
CA ALA A 51 6.44 -19.33 3.41
C ALA A 51 5.36 -19.86 4.36
N GLN A 52 4.10 -19.54 4.10
CA GLN A 52 2.97 -20.00 4.89
C GLN A 52 2.84 -21.54 4.89
N ARG A 53 2.96 -22.18 3.72
CA ARG A 53 2.82 -23.65 3.61
C ARG A 53 3.94 -24.41 4.32
N GLU A 54 5.17 -23.91 4.28
CA GLU A 54 6.33 -24.60 4.85
C GLU A 54 6.51 -24.35 6.34
N LEU A 55 6.22 -23.13 6.81
CA LEU A 55 6.62 -22.66 8.15
C LEU A 55 5.46 -22.11 8.98
N GLY A 56 4.25 -22.08 8.44
CA GLY A 56 3.05 -21.71 9.18
C GLY A 56 2.81 -20.21 9.27
N GLU A 57 2.42 -19.74 10.46
CA GLU A 57 1.80 -18.42 10.63
C GLU A 57 2.79 -17.26 10.72
N VAL A 58 3.99 -17.49 11.25
CA VAL A 58 4.99 -16.44 11.49
C VAL A 58 6.30 -16.86 10.84
N VAL A 59 6.71 -16.17 9.77
CA VAL A 59 7.85 -16.60 8.95
C VAL A 59 8.78 -15.45 8.62
N ALA A 60 10.07 -15.62 8.89
CA ALA A 60 11.11 -14.67 8.55
C ALA A 60 11.62 -14.84 7.11
N LEU A 61 11.81 -13.72 6.42
CA LEU A 61 12.31 -13.58 5.06
C LEU A 61 13.35 -12.47 5.02
N ASP A 62 14.33 -12.59 4.11
CA ASP A 62 15.31 -11.53 3.87
C ASP A 62 15.06 -10.90 2.50
N VAL A 63 14.58 -9.67 2.44
CA VAL A 63 14.20 -8.97 1.18
C VAL A 63 14.80 -7.57 1.18
N GLY A 64 15.47 -7.17 0.10
CA GLY A 64 16.11 -5.87 -0.04
C GLY A 64 17.18 -5.61 1.05
N GLY A 65 17.85 -6.65 1.53
CA GLY A 65 18.81 -6.56 2.64
C GLY A 65 18.18 -6.29 4.01
N ARG A 66 16.85 -6.43 4.14
CA ARG A 66 16.11 -6.29 5.40
C ARG A 66 15.45 -7.61 5.78
N ARG A 67 15.41 -7.89 7.08
CA ARG A 67 14.61 -8.98 7.66
C ARG A 67 13.14 -8.54 7.71
N MET A 68 12.28 -9.24 6.99
CA MET A 68 10.83 -9.12 7.03
C MET A 68 10.24 -10.33 7.76
N VAL A 69 9.14 -10.14 8.49
CA VAL A 69 8.40 -11.24 9.12
C VAL A 69 6.98 -11.22 8.55
N ALA A 70 6.64 -12.25 7.79
CA ALA A 70 5.31 -12.47 7.27
C ALA A 70 4.42 -13.08 8.37
N MET A 71 3.22 -12.52 8.53
CA MET A 71 2.25 -12.88 9.55
C MET A 71 0.98 -13.37 8.83
N PHE A 72 0.58 -14.61 9.05
CA PHE A 72 -0.54 -15.26 8.37
C PHE A 72 -1.55 -15.80 9.38
N GLY A 73 -2.83 -15.61 9.07
CA GLY A 73 -3.92 -16.18 9.86
C GLY A 73 -4.42 -15.24 10.97
N PRO A 74 -5.59 -15.54 11.55
CA PRO A 74 -6.30 -14.60 12.43
C PRO A 74 -5.50 -14.16 13.65
N GLU A 75 -4.81 -15.09 14.31
CA GLU A 75 -4.04 -14.81 15.54
C GLU A 75 -2.83 -13.92 15.26
N ALA A 76 -2.04 -14.27 14.23
CA ALA A 76 -0.91 -13.47 13.79
C ALA A 76 -1.33 -12.08 13.28
N HIS A 77 -2.45 -12.00 12.56
CA HIS A 77 -3.02 -10.73 12.12
C HIS A 77 -3.49 -9.86 13.30
N GLU A 78 -4.15 -10.44 14.30
CA GLU A 78 -4.59 -9.72 15.50
C GLU A 78 -3.40 -9.07 16.22
N ALA A 79 -2.27 -9.78 16.34
CA ALA A 79 -1.05 -9.24 16.92
C ALA A 79 -0.52 -8.02 16.14
N VAL A 80 -0.58 -8.04 14.81
CA VAL A 80 -0.17 -6.90 13.96
C VAL A 80 -1.16 -5.74 14.09
N PHE A 81 -2.46 -5.98 13.94
CA PHE A 81 -3.47 -4.93 13.88
C PHE A 81 -3.76 -4.27 15.24
N ARG A 82 -3.47 -4.95 16.35
CA ARG A 82 -3.58 -4.36 17.71
C ARG A 82 -2.27 -3.79 18.24
N ALA A 83 -1.16 -3.96 17.52
CA ALA A 83 0.11 -3.39 17.95
C ALA A 83 0.02 -1.85 17.96
N PRO A 84 0.54 -1.18 19.00
CA PRO A 84 0.64 0.27 18.99
C PRO A 84 1.70 0.72 17.98
N ASP A 85 1.53 1.91 17.39
CA ASP A 85 2.43 2.48 16.38
C ASP A 85 3.90 2.57 16.83
N ARG A 86 4.15 2.69 18.15
CA ARG A 86 5.50 2.66 18.74
C ARG A 86 6.22 1.31 18.57
N GLN A 87 5.49 0.23 18.31
CA GLN A 87 6.02 -1.11 18.05
C GLN A 87 6.02 -1.41 16.55
N LEU A 88 4.89 -1.20 15.87
CA LEU A 88 4.73 -1.39 14.43
C LEU A 88 4.23 -0.10 13.81
N ASN A 89 5.14 0.68 13.22
CA ASN A 89 4.80 1.98 12.64
C ASN A 89 4.52 1.86 11.14
N PRO A 90 3.29 2.10 10.66
CA PRO A 90 2.97 2.04 9.24
C PRO A 90 3.69 3.12 8.42
N LYS A 91 4.05 4.27 9.01
CA LYS A 91 4.71 5.38 8.29
C LYS A 91 5.99 4.94 7.60
N GLU A 92 6.75 4.04 8.21
CA GLU A 92 8.00 3.53 7.61
C GLU A 92 7.78 2.81 6.28
N ALA A 93 6.61 2.21 6.07
CA ALA A 93 6.23 1.58 4.80
C ALA A 93 5.77 2.62 3.75
N TYR A 94 5.15 3.72 4.19
CA TYR A 94 4.56 4.74 3.31
C TYR A 94 5.49 5.91 2.98
N LYS A 95 6.72 5.97 3.51
CA LYS A 95 7.71 7.02 3.17
C LYS A 95 7.99 7.16 1.67
N ILE A 96 7.80 6.08 0.90
CA ILE A 96 7.95 6.14 -0.56
C ILE A 96 6.90 7.05 -1.21
N MET A 97 5.78 7.31 -0.53
CA MET A 97 4.70 8.17 -1.01
C MET A 97 4.88 9.65 -0.63
N THR A 98 5.89 10.00 0.17
CA THR A 98 6.14 11.41 0.55
C THR A 98 6.30 12.33 -0.66
N PRO A 99 7.03 11.97 -1.75
CA PRO A 99 7.12 12.82 -2.93
C PRO A 99 5.79 13.06 -3.64
N VAL A 100 4.87 12.08 -3.56
CA VAL A 100 3.54 12.15 -4.18
C VAL A 100 2.59 13.03 -3.36
N PHE A 101 2.53 12.82 -2.04
CA PHE A 101 1.62 13.56 -1.17
C PHE A 101 2.15 14.92 -0.72
N GLY A 102 3.47 15.11 -0.73
CA GLY A 102 4.15 16.27 -0.20
C GLY A 102 4.67 16.09 1.23
N GLU A 103 5.67 16.89 1.58
CA GLU A 103 6.25 16.93 2.92
C GLU A 103 5.22 17.36 3.97
N GLY A 104 5.24 16.72 5.14
CA GLY A 104 4.29 17.00 6.23
C GLY A 104 2.86 16.53 5.99
N MET A 105 2.61 15.73 4.95
CA MET A 105 1.30 15.17 4.63
C MET A 105 1.18 13.71 5.07
N VAL A 106 0.09 13.41 5.78
CA VAL A 106 -0.34 12.11 6.28
C VAL A 106 0.81 11.31 6.90
N TYR A 107 1.43 10.42 6.14
CA TYR A 107 2.48 9.52 6.63
C TYR A 107 3.81 10.21 6.89
N ASP A 108 4.04 11.40 6.33
CA ASP A 108 5.21 12.23 6.60
C ASP A 108 4.99 13.21 7.76
N ALA A 109 3.74 13.43 8.18
CA ALA A 109 3.39 14.36 9.26
C ALA A 109 3.71 13.79 10.66
N PRO A 110 3.91 14.65 11.70
CA PRO A 110 3.90 14.21 13.09
C PRO A 110 2.60 13.47 13.48
N ASP A 111 2.63 12.53 14.43
CA ASP A 111 1.50 11.65 14.76
C ASP A 111 0.20 12.39 15.07
N ASN A 112 0.28 13.50 15.81
CA ASN A 112 -0.87 14.34 16.13
C ASN A 112 -1.47 15.01 14.88
N ILE A 113 -0.61 15.49 13.96
CA ILE A 113 -1.03 16.15 12.73
C ILE A 113 -1.61 15.13 11.74
N MET A 114 -0.97 13.97 11.57
CA MET A 114 -1.50 12.87 10.76
C MET A 114 -2.89 12.47 11.23
N THR A 115 -3.07 12.31 12.55
CA THR A 115 -4.35 11.95 13.15
C THR A 115 -5.42 13.01 12.83
N GLU A 116 -5.06 14.30 12.88
CA GLU A 116 -5.96 15.39 12.55
C GLU A 116 -6.35 15.37 11.06
N GLN A 117 -5.39 15.25 10.15
CA GLN A 117 -5.63 15.15 8.71
C GLN A 117 -6.53 13.96 8.35
N LEU A 118 -6.28 12.79 8.94
CA LEU A 118 -7.13 11.61 8.75
C LEU A 118 -8.55 11.84 9.32
N LYS A 119 -8.67 12.50 10.47
CA LYS A 119 -9.99 12.87 11.03
C LYS A 119 -10.76 13.83 10.13
N MET A 120 -10.08 14.73 9.41
CA MET A 120 -10.73 15.60 8.42
C MET A 120 -11.23 14.81 7.20
N LEU A 121 -10.49 13.77 6.78
CA LEU A 121 -10.85 12.93 5.64
C LEU A 121 -12.01 11.96 5.94
N LEU A 122 -12.05 11.38 7.14
CA LEU A 122 -13.01 10.32 7.48
C LEU A 122 -14.49 10.67 7.23
N PRO A 123 -14.99 11.88 7.54
CA PRO A 123 -16.37 12.27 7.24
C PRO A 123 -16.68 12.34 5.74
N ALA A 124 -15.68 12.63 4.89
CA ALA A 124 -15.87 12.62 3.44
C ALA A 124 -16.17 11.20 2.94
N LEU A 125 -15.62 10.19 3.61
CA LEU A 125 -15.72 8.78 3.21
C LEU A 125 -16.88 8.02 3.90
N LYS A 126 -17.75 8.70 4.65
CA LYS A 126 -18.79 8.07 5.48
C LYS A 126 -20.15 8.78 5.40
N ASP A 127 -21.16 8.07 5.89
CA ASP A 127 -22.49 8.57 6.23
C ASP A 127 -23.18 9.35 5.09
N LYS A 128 -23.41 10.65 5.31
CA LYS A 128 -24.25 11.52 4.49
C LYS A 128 -23.69 11.71 3.09
N ARG A 129 -22.36 11.71 2.93
CA ARG A 129 -21.70 11.90 1.63
C ARG A 129 -21.89 10.70 0.70
N MET A 130 -21.97 9.50 1.26
CA MET A 130 -22.13 8.26 0.47
C MET A 130 -23.43 8.24 -0.35
N ARG A 131 -24.50 8.87 0.14
CA ARG A 131 -25.77 8.96 -0.61
C ARG A 131 -25.61 9.77 -1.89
N THR A 132 -24.96 10.94 -1.83
CA THR A 132 -24.69 11.79 -3.00
C THR A 132 -23.64 11.15 -3.92
N TYR A 133 -22.67 10.42 -3.36
CA TYR A 133 -21.69 9.68 -4.16
C TYR A 133 -22.35 8.57 -4.99
N GLY A 134 -23.34 7.86 -4.44
CA GLY A 134 -24.08 6.86 -5.21
C GLY A 134 -24.76 7.44 -6.45
N GLU A 135 -25.40 8.60 -6.31
CA GLU A 135 -26.04 9.32 -7.43
C GLU A 135 -25.00 9.79 -8.47
N THR A 136 -23.86 10.32 -7.99
CA THR A 136 -22.76 10.77 -8.84
C THR A 136 -22.14 9.62 -9.63
N ILE A 137 -21.86 8.50 -8.96
CA ILE A 137 -21.31 7.29 -9.59
C ILE A 137 -22.26 6.76 -10.65
N LEU A 138 -23.57 6.71 -10.37
CA LEU A 138 -24.57 6.26 -11.33
C LEU A 138 -24.57 7.16 -12.58
N SER A 139 -24.52 8.49 -12.40
CA SER A 139 -24.45 9.42 -13.54
C SER A 139 -23.23 9.16 -14.41
N GLU A 140 -22.03 9.08 -13.82
CA GLU A 140 -20.79 8.82 -14.57
C GLU A 140 -20.82 7.47 -15.31
N VAL A 141 -21.41 6.44 -14.71
CA VAL A 141 -21.61 5.14 -15.37
C VAL A 141 -22.53 5.29 -16.59
N LEU A 142 -23.70 5.89 -16.40
CA LEU A 142 -24.67 6.09 -17.50
C LEU A 142 -24.08 6.94 -18.63
N ASP A 143 -23.35 8.00 -18.28
CA ASP A 143 -22.68 8.88 -19.25
C ASP A 143 -21.58 8.15 -20.01
N SER A 144 -20.80 7.29 -19.33
CA SER A 144 -19.75 6.50 -19.98
C SER A 144 -20.29 5.43 -20.95
N MET A 145 -21.54 5.02 -20.76
CA MET A 145 -22.23 4.01 -21.59
C MET A 145 -23.13 4.63 -22.65
N LYS A 146 -23.30 5.95 -22.70
CA LYS A 146 -24.29 6.63 -23.56
C LYS A 146 -24.11 6.34 -25.06
N ASP A 147 -22.86 6.15 -25.48
CA ASP A 147 -22.48 5.94 -26.88
C ASP A 147 -22.31 4.44 -27.22
N TRP A 148 -22.66 3.54 -26.30
CA TRP A 148 -22.57 2.11 -26.54
C TRP A 148 -23.65 1.65 -27.52
N GLY A 149 -23.27 0.78 -28.45
CA GLY A 149 -24.20 0.09 -29.35
C GLY A 149 -24.95 -1.04 -28.64
N ARG A 150 -25.73 -1.81 -29.41
CA ARG A 150 -26.49 -2.97 -28.87
C ARG A 150 -25.60 -4.12 -28.38
N GLU A 151 -24.42 -4.27 -28.99
CA GLU A 151 -23.44 -5.31 -28.70
C GLU A 151 -22.03 -4.83 -29.07
N GLY A 152 -21.01 -5.41 -28.45
CA GLY A 152 -19.61 -5.03 -28.69
C GLY A 152 -18.62 -5.77 -27.79
N VAL A 153 -17.34 -5.48 -27.98
CA VAL A 153 -16.21 -6.00 -27.18
C VAL A 153 -15.37 -4.80 -26.74
N PHE A 154 -14.97 -4.77 -25.48
CA PHE A 154 -14.12 -3.72 -24.93
C PHE A 154 -13.17 -4.31 -23.87
N ASP A 155 -12.13 -3.56 -23.53
CA ASP A 155 -11.22 -3.91 -22.44
C ASP A 155 -11.82 -3.47 -21.10
N LEU A 156 -12.21 -4.44 -20.27
CA LEU A 156 -12.83 -4.19 -18.97
C LEU A 156 -11.88 -3.48 -17.99
N VAL A 157 -10.59 -3.80 -18.02
CA VAL A 157 -9.60 -3.23 -17.09
C VAL A 157 -9.40 -1.76 -17.41
N GLU A 158 -9.20 -1.45 -18.69
CA GLU A 158 -9.02 -0.06 -19.13
C GLU A 158 -10.29 0.77 -18.88
N TYR A 159 -11.47 0.22 -19.17
CA TYR A 159 -12.74 0.88 -18.88
C TYR A 159 -12.90 1.17 -17.38
N CYS A 160 -12.67 0.18 -16.52
CA CYS A 160 -12.79 0.35 -15.07
C CYS A 160 -11.76 1.36 -14.52
N ARG A 161 -10.55 1.42 -15.09
CA ARG A 161 -9.52 2.41 -14.72
C ARG A 161 -10.02 3.84 -14.98
N VAL A 162 -10.53 4.09 -16.19
CA VAL A 162 -11.06 5.41 -16.57
C VAL A 162 -12.28 5.77 -15.73
N LEU A 163 -13.25 4.85 -15.61
CA LEU A 163 -14.48 5.07 -14.85
C LEU A 163 -14.20 5.33 -13.36
N THR A 164 -13.25 4.61 -12.77
CA THR A 164 -12.85 4.81 -11.37
C THR A 164 -12.18 6.18 -11.17
N ASN A 165 -11.40 6.65 -12.13
CA ASN A 165 -10.83 8.00 -12.09
C ASN A 165 -11.94 9.07 -12.13
N PHE A 166 -12.88 8.97 -13.08
CA PHE A 166 -13.99 9.92 -13.18
C PHE A 166 -14.86 9.97 -11.93
N THR A 167 -15.27 8.81 -11.43
CA THR A 167 -16.09 8.71 -10.22
C THR A 167 -15.36 9.21 -8.97
N SER A 168 -14.08 8.87 -8.80
CA SER A 168 -13.27 9.34 -7.67
C SER A 168 -13.05 10.84 -7.72
N SER A 169 -12.71 11.39 -8.90
CA SER A 169 -12.52 12.83 -9.11
C SER A 169 -13.81 13.61 -8.84
N ALA A 170 -14.95 13.16 -9.37
CA ALA A 170 -16.24 13.80 -9.12
C ALA A 170 -16.66 13.77 -7.64
N CYS A 171 -16.46 12.64 -6.95
CA CYS A 171 -16.88 12.48 -5.56
C CYS A 171 -15.94 13.17 -4.56
N LEU A 172 -14.63 13.11 -4.79
CA LEU A 172 -13.63 13.56 -3.82
C LEU A 172 -13.14 14.99 -4.07
N LEU A 173 -13.06 15.40 -5.33
CA LEU A 173 -12.52 16.70 -5.73
C LEU A 173 -13.61 17.67 -6.22
N GLY A 174 -14.74 17.13 -6.66
CA GLY A 174 -15.91 17.90 -7.07
C GLY A 174 -16.13 17.95 -8.58
N HIS A 175 -17.28 18.47 -8.95
CA HIS A 175 -17.76 18.49 -10.34
C HIS A 175 -16.92 19.41 -11.22
N GLU A 176 -16.45 20.53 -10.67
CA GLU A 176 -15.58 21.50 -11.33
C GLU A 176 -14.26 20.86 -11.75
N PHE A 177 -13.66 20.07 -10.85
CA PHE A 177 -12.43 19.34 -11.15
C PHE A 177 -12.67 18.28 -12.23
N ARG A 178 -13.75 17.50 -12.09
CA ARG A 178 -14.14 16.47 -13.08
C ARG A 178 -14.38 17.04 -14.49
N HIS A 179 -15.00 18.21 -14.61
CA HIS A 179 -15.25 18.86 -15.90
C HIS A 179 -14.04 19.63 -16.41
N GLY A 180 -13.14 20.02 -15.52
CA GLY A 180 -11.86 20.65 -15.82
C GLY A 180 -10.72 19.67 -16.12
N MET A 181 -10.93 18.35 -15.98
CA MET A 181 -9.96 17.33 -16.37
C MET A 181 -9.75 17.35 -17.89
N THR A 182 -8.81 18.17 -18.33
CA THR A 182 -8.28 18.17 -19.70
C THR A 182 -7.26 17.04 -19.86
N ASP A 183 -6.89 16.73 -21.11
CA ASP A 183 -5.85 15.74 -21.43
C ASP A 183 -4.52 16.01 -20.68
N GLU A 184 -4.21 17.28 -20.41
CA GLU A 184 -3.03 17.73 -19.66
C GLU A 184 -3.09 17.29 -18.18
N PHE A 185 -4.26 17.35 -17.53
CA PHE A 185 -4.41 16.94 -16.13
C PHE A 185 -4.45 15.41 -15.98
N ALA A 186 -5.02 14.71 -16.97
CA ALA A 186 -4.98 13.25 -17.03
C ALA A 186 -3.54 12.74 -17.14
N ALA A 187 -2.68 13.44 -17.89
CA ALA A 187 -1.25 13.13 -17.98
C ALA A 187 -0.52 13.32 -16.65
N VAL A 188 -0.73 14.45 -15.96
CA VAL A 188 -0.13 14.71 -14.64
C VAL A 188 -0.57 13.68 -13.59
N TYR A 189 -1.86 13.34 -13.56
CA TYR A 189 -2.38 12.35 -12.62
C TYR A 189 -1.81 10.95 -12.91
N HIS A 190 -1.73 10.56 -14.19
CA HIS A 190 -1.12 9.30 -14.60
C HIS A 190 0.40 9.25 -14.30
N ASP A 191 1.12 10.35 -14.44
CA ASP A 191 2.54 10.43 -14.09
C ASP A 191 2.74 10.34 -12.57
N MET A 192 1.86 10.98 -11.79
CA MET A 192 1.84 10.87 -10.33
C MET A 192 1.53 9.44 -9.84
N GLU A 193 0.62 8.72 -10.51
CA GLU A 193 0.29 7.32 -10.20
C GLU A 193 1.47 6.35 -10.45
N ARG A 194 2.43 6.72 -11.30
CA ARG A 194 3.60 5.90 -11.60
C ARG A 194 4.73 6.01 -10.56
N GLY A 195 4.64 6.98 -9.64
CA GLY A 195 5.63 7.22 -8.58
C GLY A 195 6.84 8.00 -9.06
#